data_AF-A0A5D8YNW6-F1
#
_entry.id   AF-A0A5D8YNW6-F1
#
_cell.length_a   1.000
_cell.length_b   1.000
_cell.length_c   1.000
_cell.angle_alpha   90.00
_cell.angle_beta   90.00
_cell.angle_gamma   90.00
#
_symmetry.space_group_name_H-M   'P 1'
#
loop_
_entity.id
_entity.type
_entity.pdbx_description
1 polymer ?
#
loop_
_entity_poly.entity_id
_entity_poly.type
_entity_poly.pdbx_seq_one_letter_code
_entity_poly.pdbx_strand_id
1 'polypeptide(L)' 'MYKELYQLYQSGTLKKLIVNGFVSPKTVYYLEICHYVNAKIAANQSKTAAVMQAAEELKKSESTIWRALKMLDQ' A
#
# COMPACT_ATOMS: atom_id res chain seq x y z
N MET A 1 9.46 1.21 -6.63
CA MET A 1 9.57 1.68 -5.23
C MET A 1 8.88 0.80 -4.16
N TYR A 2 7.72 0.17 -4.43
CA TYR A 2 6.99 -0.67 -3.46
C TYR A 2 7.85 -1.71 -2.71
N LYS A 3 8.67 -2.48 -3.44
CA LYS A 3 9.47 -3.57 -2.87
C LYS A 3 10.47 -3.08 -1.80
N GLU A 4 11.13 -1.96 -2.05
CA GLU A 4 12.13 -1.37 -1.15
C GLU A 4 11.46 -0.84 0.12
N LEU A 5 10.34 -0.13 -0.02
CA LEU A 5 9.56 0.34 1.12
C LEU A 5 9.00 -0.82 1.95
N TYR A 6 8.62 -1.92 1.31
CA TYR A 6 8.15 -3.12 2.01
C TYR A 6 9.28 -3.80 2.79
N GLN A 7 10.50 -3.86 2.24
CA GLN A 7 11.68 -4.33 2.97
C GLN A 7 12.03 -3.42 4.17
N LEU A 8 11.94 -2.10 4.00
CA LEU A 8 12.11 -1.14 5.09
C LEU A 8 11.04 -1.30 6.17
N TYR A 9 9.80 -1.62 5.77
CA TYR A 9 8.71 -1.91 6.70
C TYR A 9 8.99 -3.18 7.51
N GLN A 10 9.35 -4.29 6.85
CA GLN A 10 9.65 -5.56 7.51
C GLN A 10 10.87 -5.48 8.44
N SER A 11 11.88 -4.70 8.09
CA SER A 11 13.06 -4.48 8.96
C SER A 11 12.79 -3.53 10.14
N GLY A 12 11.60 -2.93 10.24
CA GLY A 12 11.26 -1.92 11.24
C GLY A 12 11.90 -0.55 11.00
N THR A 13 12.76 -0.42 9.98
CA THR A 13 13.43 0.82 9.60
C THR A 13 12.44 1.90 9.18
N LEU A 14 11.39 1.53 8.45
CA LEU A 14 10.36 2.48 8.01
C LEU A 14 9.67 3.16 9.21
N LYS A 15 9.38 2.40 10.27
CA LYS A 15 8.80 2.96 11.50
C LYS A 15 9.73 3.99 12.14
N LYS A 16 11.03 3.73 12.18
CA LYS A 16 12.03 4.68 12.67
C LYS A 16 12.08 5.94 11.81
N LEU A 17 12.05 5.80 10.49
CA LEU A 17 12.03 6.94 9.56
C LEU A 17 10.79 7.82 9.75
N ILE A 18 9.63 7.22 10.04
CA ILE A 18 8.39 7.95 10.31
C ILE A 18 8.48 8.70 11.65
N VAL A 19 8.94 8.03 12.71
CA VAL A 19 9.06 8.65 14.05
C VAL A 19 10.04 9.83 14.04
N ASN A 20 11.10 9.75 13.23
CA ASN A 20 12.08 10.83 13.08
C ASN A 20 11.69 11.88 12.01
N GLY A 21 10.50 11.79 11.41
CA GLY A 21 9.98 12.79 10.48
C GLY A 21 10.54 12.75 9.05
N PHE A 22 11.35 11.75 8.70
CA PHE A 22 11.90 11.59 7.34
C PHE A 22 10.87 11.09 6.33
N VAL A 23 9.86 10.36 6.80
CA VAL A 23 8.83 9.76 5.95
C VAL A 23 7.45 10.07 6.53
N SER A 24 6.50 10.43 5.67
CA SER A 24 5.13 10.66 6.10
C SER A 24 4.49 9.38 6.64
N PRO A 25 3.73 9.43 7.75
CA PRO A 25 2.92 8.30 8.20
C PRO A 25 1.97 7.76 7.11
N LYS A 26 1.57 8.61 6.15
CA LYS A 26 0.75 8.22 4.98
C LYS A 26 1.39 7.11 4.14
N THR A 27 2.71 6.99 4.15
CA THR A 27 3.43 5.94 3.41
C THR A 27 3.05 4.56 3.89
N VAL A 28 2.80 4.36 5.19
CA VAL A 28 2.37 3.05 5.74
C VAL A 28 1.01 2.66 5.18
N TYR A 29 0.07 3.61 5.14
CA TYR A 29 -1.27 3.37 4.60
C TYR A 29 -1.22 2.98 3.11
N TYR A 30 -0.39 3.65 2.31
CA TYR A 30 -0.25 3.29 0.90
C TYR A 30 0.43 1.93 0.71
N LEU A 31 1.37 1.60 1.58
CA LEU A 31 2.02 0.30 1.60
C LEU A 31 1.03 -0.82 1.91
N GLU A 32 0.17 -0.63 2.91
CA GLU A 32 -0.89 -1.56 3.31
C GLU A 32 -1.89 -1.80 2.16
N ILE A 33 -2.33 -0.72 1.50
CA ILE A 33 -3.20 -0.80 0.31
C ILE A 33 -2.54 -1.64 -0.78
N CYS A 34 -1.29 -1.34 -1.13
CA CYS A 34 -0.59 -2.06 -2.19
C CYS A 34 -0.37 -3.53 -1.83
N HIS A 35 -0.07 -3.80 -0.57
CA HIS A 35 0.12 -5.17 -0.10
C HIS A 35 -1.18 -5.98 -0.20
N TYR A 36 -2.30 -5.40 0.24
CA TYR A 36 -3.62 -6.01 0.13
C TYR A 36 -3.99 -6.33 -1.33
N VAL A 37 -3.89 -5.34 -2.22
CA VAL A 37 -4.26 -5.51 -3.63
C VAL A 37 -3.35 -6.53 -4.32
N ASN A 38 -2.04 -6.49 -4.06
CA ASN A 38 -1.09 -7.44 -4.63
C ASN A 38 -1.35 -8.88 -4.15
N ALA A 39 -1.73 -9.06 -2.88
CA ALA A 39 -2.11 -10.38 -2.35
C ALA A 39 -3.36 -10.94 -3.05
N LYS A 40 -4.36 -10.10 -3.33
CA LYS A 40 -5.56 -10.51 -4.07
C LYS A 40 -5.27 -10.85 -5.53
N ILE A 41 -4.43 -10.06 -6.20
CA ILE A 41 -3.98 -10.37 -7.57
C ILE A 41 -3.20 -11.69 -7.59
N ALA A 42 -2.32 -11.93 -6.61
CA ALA A 42 -1.60 -13.20 -6.48
C ALA A 42 -2.54 -14.39 -6.22
N ALA A 43 -3.71 -14.14 -5.64
CA ALA A 43 -4.79 -15.12 -5.47
C ALA A 43 -5.71 -15.25 -6.71
N ASN A 44 -5.25 -14.80 -7.90
CA ASN A 44 -5.98 -14.82 -9.17
C ASN A 44 -7.24 -13.92 -9.23
N GLN A 45 -7.38 -12.93 -8.36
CA GLN A 45 -8.44 -11.92 -8.47
C GLN A 45 -8.06 -10.85 -9.49
N SER A 46 -9.02 -10.36 -10.27
CA SER A 46 -8.77 -9.26 -11.22
C SER A 46 -8.36 -8.00 -10.46
N LYS A 47 -7.46 -7.18 -11.06
CA LYS A 47 -6.99 -5.93 -10.44
C LYS A 47 -8.16 -5.02 -10.05
N THR A 48 -9.17 -4.91 -10.90
CA THR A 48 -10.37 -4.10 -10.64
C THR A 48 -11.15 -4.63 -9.44
N ALA A 49 -11.41 -5.95 -9.38
CA ALA A 49 -12.11 -6.54 -8.24
C ALA A 49 -11.32 -6.42 -6.94
N ALA A 50 -9.98 -6.56 -7.00
CA ALA A 50 -9.11 -6.37 -5.86
C ALA A 50 -9.14 -4.92 -5.34
N VAL A 51 -9.21 -3.93 -6.25
CA VAL A 51 -9.33 -2.51 -5.89
C VAL A 51 -10.67 -2.20 -5.26
N MET A 52 -11.77 -2.70 -5.82
CA MET A 52 -13.11 -2.52 -5.25
C MET A 52 -13.18 -3.11 -3.85
N GLN A 53 -12.69 -4.34 -3.67
CA GLN A 53 -12.67 -5.00 -2.36
C GLN A 53 -11.78 -4.24 -1.37
N ALA A 54 -10.61 -3.75 -1.79
CA ALA A 54 -9.74 -2.94 -0.94
C ALA A 54 -10.41 -1.62 -0.51
N ALA A 55 -11.20 -1.00 -1.38
CA ALA A 55 -11.94 0.22 -1.07
C ALA A 55 -12.98 -0.02 0.02
N GLU A 56 -13.73 -1.13 -0.06
CA GLU A 56 -14.72 -1.54 0.93
C GLU A 56 -14.08 -1.86 2.29
N GLU A 57 -13.10 -2.77 2.30
CA GLU A 57 -12.47 -3.28 3.53
C GLU A 57 -11.69 -2.20 4.28
N LEU A 58 -10.98 -1.33 3.55
CA LEU A 58 -10.17 -0.26 4.14
C LEU A 58 -10.97 1.03 4.36
N LYS A 59 -12.27 1.04 4.01
CA LYS A 59 -13.17 2.21 4.09
C LYS A 59 -12.56 3.45 3.43
N LYS A 60 -12.05 3.28 2.20
CA LYS A 60 -11.46 4.35 1.37
C LYS A 60 -12.16 4.42 0.03
N SER A 61 -12.07 5.59 -0.63
CA SER A 61 -12.52 5.69 -2.01
C SER A 61 -11.63 4.85 -2.93
N GLU A 62 -12.19 4.26 -3.98
CA GLU A 62 -11.42 3.58 -5.03
C GLU A 62 -10.35 4.50 -5.63
N SER A 63 -10.64 5.80 -5.76
CA SER A 63 -9.68 6.81 -6.21
C SER A 63 -8.44 6.90 -5.30
N THR A 64 -8.61 6.70 -3.99
CA THR A 64 -7.49 6.64 -3.04
C THR A 64 -6.68 5.36 -3.23
N ILE A 65 -7.33 4.23 -3.47
CA ILE A 65 -6.68 2.95 -3.74
C ILE A 65 -5.84 3.04 -5.02
N TRP A 66 -6.42 3.53 -6.11
CA TRP A 66 -5.73 3.76 -7.38
C TRP A 66 -4.55 4.72 -7.24
N ARG A 67 -4.69 5.79 -6.45
CA ARG A 67 -3.60 6.72 -6.18
C ARG A 67 -2.46 6.06 -5.42
N ALA A 68 -2.75 5.23 -4.42
CA ALA A 68 -1.74 4.50 -3.67
C ALA A 68 -0.96 3.53 -4.57
N LEU A 69 -1.67 2.78 -5.42
CA LEU A 69 -1.06 1.88 -6.41
C LEU A 69 -0.15 2.67 -7.36
N LYS A 70 -0.66 3.76 -7.96
CA LYS A 70 0.13 4.59 -8.87
C LYS A 70 1.36 5.21 -8.21
N MET A 71 1.25 5.63 -6.96
CA MET A 71 2.36 6.24 -6.22
C MET A 71 3.48 5.24 -5.93
N LEU A 72 3.17 3.95 -5.73
CA LEU A 72 4.16 2.94 -5.33
C LEU A 72 4.60 1.98 -6.46
N ASP A 73 3.88 1.98 -7.59
CA ASP A 73 4.28 1.32 -8.86
C ASP A 73 5.37 2.08 -9.62
N GLN A 74 5.62 3.36 -9.29
CA GLN A 74 6.75 4.14 -9.81
C GLN A 74 8.08 3.66 -9.22
#